data_AF-A0A5B6U7U3-F1
#
_entry.id   AF-A0A5B6U7U3-F1
#
_cell.length_a   1.000
_cell.length_b   1.000
_cell.length_c   1.000
_cell.angle_alpha   90.00
_cell.angle_beta   90.00
_cell.angle_gamma   90.00
#
_symmetry.space_group_name_H-M   'P 1'
#
loop_
_entity.id
_entity.type
_entity.pdbx_description
1 polymer ?
#
loop_
_entity_poly.entity_id
_entity_poly.type
_entity_poly.pdbx_seq_one_letter_code
_entity_poly.pdbx_strand_id
1 'polypeptide(L)'
;MDTIAASPHKILHLVRHAEGMHNLESDKSRDPLTSFEFLDAQLSSLGQQQVVAERKHVRETGLLDEVEVVIVSPMTRTLETAVGIFGAKEQADALDVSSCQDSNVNSNETSAIFNSRPRIVAYELCRERMIENEDDVWWKSDERETYDEIQARTIKFLKW
;
A
#
# COMPACT_ATOMS: atom_id res chain seq x y z
N MET A 1 34.72 -30.31 6.64
CA MET A 1 34.02 -29.77 5.46
C MET A 1 33.09 -28.72 5.99
N ASP A 2 33.50 -27.45 5.86
CA ASP A 2 32.72 -26.34 6.36
C ASP A 2 31.57 -26.08 5.40
N THR A 3 30.35 -26.36 5.84
CA THR A 3 29.13 -26.03 5.13
C THR A 3 29.04 -24.51 5.11
N ILE A 4 29.24 -23.89 3.94
CA ILE A 4 29.05 -22.46 3.74
C ILE A 4 27.57 -22.19 4.04
N ALA A 5 27.28 -21.58 5.19
CA ALA A 5 25.94 -21.14 5.53
C ALA A 5 25.49 -20.16 4.44
N ALA A 6 24.35 -20.44 3.81
CA ALA A 6 23.76 -19.55 2.81
C ALA A 6 23.57 -18.16 3.44
N SER A 7 23.99 -17.11 2.73
CA SER A 7 23.74 -15.75 3.17
C SER A 7 22.23 -15.49 3.27
N PRO A 8 21.74 -14.75 4.26
CA PRO A 8 20.34 -14.37 4.31
C PRO A 8 19.99 -13.53 3.08
N HIS A 9 18.99 -13.96 2.31
CA HIS A 9 18.46 -13.23 1.16
C HIS A 9 17.10 -12.65 1.52
N LYS A 10 16.84 -11.41 1.11
CA LYS A 10 15.52 -10.79 1.17
C LYS A 10 14.94 -10.76 -0.24
N ILE A 11 13.65 -11.10 -0.39
CA ILE A 11 12.92 -10.96 -1.65
C ILE A 11 12.06 -9.71 -1.53
N LEU A 12 12.12 -8.84 -2.54
CA LEU A 12 11.35 -7.60 -2.58
C LEU A 12 10.36 -7.65 -3.75
N HIS A 13 9.06 -7.66 -3.42
CA HIS A 13 7.98 -7.51 -4.40
C HIS A 13 7.61 -6.04 -4.51
N LEU A 14 7.69 -5.47 -5.71
CA LEU A 14 7.33 -4.09 -5.99
C LEU A 14 5.96 -4.04 -6.66
N VAL A 15 5.01 -3.37 -6.02
CA VAL A 15 3.63 -3.26 -6.48
C VAL A 15 3.25 -1.79 -6.56
N ARG A 16 2.69 -1.37 -7.71
CA ARG A 16 2.09 -0.04 -7.85
C ARG A 16 0.68 -0.05 -7.25
N HIS A 17 0.21 1.07 -6.70
CA HIS A 17 -1.19 1.20 -6.32
C HIS A 17 -2.12 0.95 -7.52
N ALA A 18 -3.30 0.42 -7.25
CA ALA A 18 -4.36 0.31 -8.24
C ALA A 18 -4.82 1.70 -8.71
N GLU A 19 -5.58 1.77 -9.80
CA GLU A 19 -6.03 3.04 -10.37
C GLU A 19 -6.71 3.94 -9.33
N GLY A 20 -6.18 5.15 -9.15
CA GLY A 20 -6.76 6.18 -8.30
C GLY A 20 -7.57 7.19 -9.10
N MET A 21 -8.46 7.93 -8.44
CA MET A 21 -9.26 8.99 -9.07
C MET A 21 -8.38 10.06 -9.77
N HIS A 22 -7.14 10.27 -9.29
CA HIS A 22 -6.18 11.17 -9.94
C HIS A 22 -5.76 10.70 -11.34
N ASN A 23 -5.76 9.39 -11.62
CA ASN A 23 -5.36 8.85 -12.92
C ASN A 23 -6.39 9.17 -14.02
N LEU A 24 -7.68 9.17 -13.67
CA LEU A 24 -8.77 9.55 -14.57
C LEU A 24 -8.71 11.03 -14.96
N GLU A 25 -8.16 11.86 -14.08
CA GLU A 25 -8.13 13.31 -14.25
C GLU A 25 -6.88 13.78 -15.00
N SER A 26 -5.78 13.01 -14.99
CA SER A 26 -4.64 13.25 -15.88
C SER A 26 -5.02 13.10 -17.36
N ASP A 27 -5.95 12.20 -17.67
CA ASP A 27 -6.45 11.99 -19.03
C ASP A 27 -7.28 13.19 -19.55
N LYS A 28 -7.68 14.10 -18.66
CA LYS A 28 -8.42 15.34 -18.97
C LYS A 28 -7.51 16.56 -19.17
N SER A 29 -6.19 16.37 -19.33
CA SER A 29 -5.17 17.42 -19.60
C SER A 29 -4.91 18.45 -18.50
N ARG A 30 -5.33 18.19 -17.25
CA ARG A 30 -4.86 18.94 -16.07
C ARG A 30 -3.84 18.08 -15.35
N ASP A 31 -2.69 18.64 -14.95
CA ASP A 31 -1.75 17.92 -14.10
C ASP A 31 -2.46 17.62 -12.75
N PRO A 32 -2.84 16.37 -12.45
CA PRO A 32 -3.58 16.04 -11.23
C PRO A 32 -2.77 16.39 -9.99
N LEU A 33 -1.45 16.46 -10.12
CA LEU A 33 -0.52 16.81 -9.05
C LEU A 33 -0.57 18.29 -8.64
N THR A 34 -1.28 19.13 -9.40
CA THR A 34 -1.51 20.55 -9.07
C THR A 34 -2.83 20.79 -8.32
N SER A 35 -3.74 19.80 -8.31
CA SER A 35 -4.99 19.90 -7.58
C SER A 35 -4.85 19.26 -6.21
N PHE A 36 -5.06 20.06 -5.16
CA PHE A 36 -5.11 19.56 -3.78
C PHE A 36 -6.12 18.41 -3.60
N GLU A 37 -7.19 18.40 -4.40
CA GLU A 37 -8.24 17.37 -4.39
C GLU A 37 -7.72 15.98 -4.80
N PHE A 38 -6.63 15.90 -5.54
CA PHE A 38 -6.08 14.63 -6.04
C PHE A 38 -4.76 14.23 -5.40
N LEU A 39 -4.21 15.06 -4.50
CA LEU A 39 -2.98 14.78 -3.79
C LEU A 39 -3.06 13.44 -3.07
N ASP A 40 -4.17 13.19 -2.37
CA ASP A 40 -4.43 11.93 -1.68
C ASP A 40 -5.70 11.23 -2.16
N ALA A 41 -5.83 11.13 -3.49
CA ALA A 41 -6.97 10.49 -4.13
C ALA A 41 -7.16 9.02 -3.70
N GLN A 42 -8.43 8.64 -3.48
CA GLN A 42 -8.88 7.26 -3.31
C GLN A 42 -8.80 6.45 -4.61
N LEU A 43 -8.94 5.13 -4.52
CA LEU A 43 -9.11 4.23 -5.65
C LEU A 43 -10.39 4.52 -6.45
N SER A 44 -10.29 4.40 -7.77
CA SER A 44 -11.46 4.42 -8.66
C SER A 44 -12.24 3.11 -8.54
N SER A 45 -13.44 3.05 -9.16
CA SER A 45 -14.19 1.79 -9.26
C SER A 45 -13.42 0.70 -10.00
N LEU A 46 -12.61 1.06 -11.01
CA LEU A 46 -11.71 0.13 -11.69
C LEU A 46 -10.54 -0.28 -10.78
N GLY A 47 -9.97 0.66 -10.02
CA GLY A 47 -8.93 0.38 -9.03
C GLY A 47 -9.38 -0.62 -7.97
N GLN A 48 -10.62 -0.53 -7.49
CA GLN A 48 -11.21 -1.50 -6.56
C GLN A 48 -11.32 -2.90 -7.20
N GLN A 49 -11.69 -2.99 -8.48
CA GLN A 49 -11.75 -4.28 -9.19
C GLN A 49 -10.35 -4.89 -9.37
N GLN A 50 -9.33 -4.07 -9.67
CA GLN A 50 -7.94 -4.50 -9.76
C GLN A 50 -7.45 -5.09 -8.43
N VAL A 51 -7.77 -4.44 -7.31
CA VAL A 51 -7.45 -4.92 -5.95
C VAL A 51 -8.09 -6.29 -5.67
N VAL A 52 -9.36 -6.48 -6.03
CA VAL A 52 -10.04 -7.77 -5.85
C VAL A 52 -9.39 -8.87 -6.69
N ALA A 53 -9.08 -8.57 -7.96
CA ALA A 53 -8.41 -9.52 -8.84
C ALA A 53 -7.01 -9.90 -8.32
N GLU A 54 -6.23 -8.92 -7.87
CA GLU A 54 -4.90 -9.14 -7.34
C GLU A 54 -4.91 -9.91 -6.02
N ARG A 55 -5.86 -9.61 -5.11
CA ARG A 55 -6.06 -10.40 -3.88
C ARG A 55 -6.31 -11.87 -4.21
N LYS A 56 -7.15 -12.14 -5.21
CA LYS A 56 -7.42 -13.51 -5.67
C LYS A 56 -6.13 -14.17 -6.17
N HIS A 57 -5.37 -13.47 -7.01
CA HIS A 57 -4.11 -13.97 -7.56
C HIS A 57 -3.06 -14.29 -6.47
N VAL A 58 -2.83 -13.36 -5.54
CA VAL A 58 -1.84 -13.51 -4.44
C VAL A 58 -2.22 -14.65 -3.49
N ARG A 59 -3.52 -14.93 -3.32
CA ARG A 59 -4.00 -16.10 -2.58
C ARG A 59 -3.80 -17.41 -3.32
N GLU A 60 -4.18 -17.46 -4.60
CA GLU A 60 -4.04 -18.67 -5.44
C GLU A 60 -2.58 -19.08 -5.61
N THR A 61 -1.66 -18.12 -5.62
CA THR A 61 -0.22 -18.37 -5.70
C THR A 61 0.44 -18.75 -4.38
N GLY A 62 -0.26 -18.58 -3.24
CA GLY A 62 0.31 -18.76 -1.90
C GLY A 62 1.22 -17.61 -1.44
N LEU A 63 1.40 -16.57 -2.26
CA LEU A 63 2.26 -15.43 -1.92
C LEU A 63 1.78 -14.69 -0.65
N LEU A 64 0.47 -14.71 -0.37
CA LEU A 64 -0.09 -14.09 0.84
C LEU A 64 0.54 -14.64 2.13
N ASP A 65 0.88 -15.93 2.13
CA ASP A 65 1.43 -16.64 3.28
C ASP A 65 2.96 -16.50 3.38
N GLU A 66 3.63 -16.16 2.26
CA GLU A 66 5.08 -15.95 2.20
C GLU A 66 5.50 -14.52 2.58
N VAL A 67 4.62 -13.54 2.37
CA VAL A 67 4.95 -12.13 2.66
C VAL A 67 4.99 -11.90 4.17
N GLU A 68 6.14 -11.45 4.67
CA GLU A 68 6.34 -11.13 6.09
C GLU A 68 5.86 -9.72 6.46
N VAL A 69 6.02 -8.77 5.52
CA VAL A 69 5.70 -7.35 5.72
C VAL A 69 5.30 -6.70 4.41
N VAL A 70 4.30 -5.83 4.48
CA VAL A 70 3.87 -4.97 3.36
C VAL A 70 4.15 -3.53 3.75
N ILE A 71 5.08 -2.89 3.05
CA ILE A 71 5.45 -1.50 3.32
C ILE A 71 4.83 -0.61 2.23
N VAL A 72 4.15 0.44 2.65
CA VAL A 72 3.37 1.29 1.74
C VAL A 72 3.67 2.76 1.94
N SER A 73 3.45 3.53 0.88
CA SER A 73 3.28 4.97 1.00
C SER A 73 2.08 5.29 1.91
N PRO A 74 2.13 6.37 2.69
CA PRO A 74 1.02 6.82 3.54
C PRO A 74 -0.17 7.40 2.74
N MET A 75 -0.22 7.21 1.42
CA MET A 75 -1.31 7.71 0.58
C MET A 75 -2.53 6.78 0.63
N THR A 76 -3.73 7.35 0.57
CA THR A 76 -5.01 6.65 0.64
C THR A 76 -5.09 5.54 -0.40
N ARG A 77 -4.81 5.80 -1.68
CA ARG A 77 -4.77 4.77 -2.73
C ARG A 77 -3.80 3.61 -2.47
N THR A 78 -2.63 3.87 -1.88
CA THR A 78 -1.65 2.82 -1.57
C THR A 78 -2.08 2.00 -0.36
N LEU A 79 -2.67 2.65 0.64
CA LEU A 79 -3.27 1.98 1.80
C LEU A 79 -4.47 1.13 1.41
N GLU A 80 -5.40 1.65 0.62
CA GLU A 80 -6.57 0.92 0.11
C GLU A 80 -6.14 -0.29 -0.73
N THR A 81 -5.12 -0.12 -1.60
CA THR A 81 -4.56 -1.23 -2.38
C THR A 81 -4.00 -2.31 -1.47
N ALA A 82 -3.15 -1.95 -0.50
CA ALA A 82 -2.49 -2.91 0.37
C ALA A 82 -3.45 -3.60 1.34
N VAL A 83 -4.37 -2.85 1.96
CA VAL A 83 -5.40 -3.41 2.85
C VAL A 83 -6.35 -4.30 2.04
N GLY A 84 -6.68 -3.91 0.81
CA GLY A 84 -7.49 -4.71 -0.07
C GLY A 84 -6.82 -6.03 -0.47
N ILE A 85 -5.54 -6.03 -0.84
CA ILE A 85 -4.81 -7.24 -1.28
C ILE A 85 -4.40 -8.11 -0.09
N PHE A 86 -3.82 -7.51 0.95
CA PHE A 86 -3.13 -8.23 2.02
C PHE A 86 -3.83 -8.16 3.38
N GLY A 87 -4.85 -7.32 3.53
CA GLY A 87 -5.55 -7.12 4.80
C GLY A 87 -6.45 -8.28 5.24
N ALA A 88 -6.95 -8.17 6.47
CA ALA A 88 -7.58 -9.27 7.19
C ALA A 88 -9.02 -9.63 6.80
N LYS A 89 -9.65 -8.87 5.89
CA LYS A 89 -11.08 -9.00 5.67
C LYS A 89 -11.40 -10.22 4.81
N GLU A 90 -11.83 -11.28 5.49
CA GLU A 90 -12.67 -12.34 4.97
C GLU A 90 -14.03 -12.17 5.60
N GLN A 91 -14.89 -11.38 4.95
CA GLN A 91 -16.30 -11.73 4.95
C GLN A 91 -16.60 -12.14 3.52
N ALA A 92 -17.08 -13.38 3.41
CA ALA A 92 -17.43 -14.06 2.18
C ALA A 92 -18.13 -13.12 1.18
N ASP A 93 -17.97 -13.42 -0.11
CA ASP A 93 -18.79 -12.93 -1.23
C ASP A 93 -20.17 -12.43 -0.79
N ALA A 94 -20.28 -11.14 -0.47
CA ALA A 94 -21.54 -10.47 -0.19
C ALA A 94 -21.33 -8.97 -0.32
N LEU A 95 -21.68 -8.47 -1.49
CA LEU A 95 -22.21 -7.13 -1.65
C LEU A 95 -23.41 -6.98 -0.71
N ASP A 96 -23.19 -6.59 0.55
CA ASP A 96 -24.27 -6.05 1.38
C ASP A 96 -23.73 -5.01 2.37
N VAL A 97 -23.95 -3.75 2.01
CA VAL A 97 -23.76 -2.58 2.87
C VAL A 97 -24.94 -2.54 3.86
N SER A 98 -24.96 -3.45 4.83
CA SER A 98 -25.91 -3.41 5.94
C SER A 98 -25.66 -4.54 6.96
N SER A 99 -24.67 -4.38 7.83
CA SER A 99 -24.75 -4.82 9.25
C SER A 99 -23.41 -4.65 9.96
N CYS A 100 -23.18 -3.45 10.51
CA CYS A 100 -22.27 -3.32 11.64
C CYS A 100 -23.07 -3.63 12.91
N GLN A 101 -23.23 -4.92 13.24
CA GLN A 101 -23.67 -5.32 14.58
C GLN A 101 -22.84 -6.50 15.08
N ASP A 102 -22.07 -6.19 16.12
CA ASP A 102 -21.71 -7.04 17.26
C ASP A 102 -21.52 -8.53 16.98
N SER A 103 -20.41 -8.88 16.32
CA SER A 103 -19.84 -10.20 16.52
C SER A 103 -18.94 -10.12 17.76
N ASN A 104 -19.38 -10.76 18.83
CA ASN A 104 -18.59 -11.03 20.03
C ASN A 104 -17.47 -12.02 19.62
N VAL A 105 -16.43 -11.52 18.95
CA VAL A 105 -15.36 -12.36 18.41
C VAL A 105 -14.53 -12.87 19.57
N ASN A 106 -14.47 -14.20 19.70
CA ASN A 106 -13.65 -14.87 20.68
C ASN A 106 -12.19 -14.43 20.51
N SER A 107 -11.62 -13.76 21.53
CA SER A 107 -10.29 -13.10 21.47
C SER A 107 -9.11 -14.00 21.04
N ASN A 108 -9.30 -15.32 21.10
CA ASN A 108 -8.31 -16.30 20.68
C ASN A 108 -8.29 -16.54 19.15
N GLU A 109 -9.44 -16.42 18.47
CA GLU A 109 -9.51 -16.57 17.01
C GLU A 109 -9.02 -15.30 16.29
N THR A 110 -9.33 -14.11 16.82
CA THR A 110 -8.79 -12.84 16.31
C THR A 110 -7.27 -12.78 16.36
N SER A 111 -6.65 -13.36 17.39
CA SER A 111 -5.20 -13.39 17.54
C SER A 111 -4.52 -14.29 16.49
N ALA A 112 -5.12 -15.44 16.17
CA ALA A 112 -4.61 -16.32 15.11
C ALA A 112 -4.77 -15.70 13.71
N ILE A 113 -5.90 -15.04 13.46
CA ILE A 113 -6.24 -14.33 12.21
C ILE A 113 -5.30 -13.13 11.96
N PHE A 114 -4.80 -12.50 13.02
CA PHE A 114 -3.83 -11.40 12.94
C PHE A 114 -2.40 -11.90 12.70
N ASN A 115 -2.07 -13.10 13.20
CA ASN A 115 -0.75 -13.71 13.03
C ASN A 115 -0.56 -14.43 11.69
N SER A 116 -1.63 -14.74 10.97
CA SER A 116 -1.57 -15.40 9.66
C SER A 116 -1.50 -14.41 8.49
N ARG A 117 -1.20 -13.13 8.74
CA ARG A 117 -1.23 -12.08 7.71
C ARG A 117 -0.02 -11.16 7.81
N PRO A 118 0.45 -10.64 6.68
CA PRO A 118 1.55 -9.70 6.69
C PRO A 118 1.16 -8.42 7.42
N ARG A 119 2.09 -7.90 8.22
CA ARG A 119 1.94 -6.60 8.83
C ARG A 119 2.03 -5.52 7.76
N ILE A 120 1.02 -4.65 7.67
CA ILE A 120 1.06 -3.47 6.80
C ILE A 120 1.66 -2.30 7.58
N VAL A 121 2.70 -1.67 7.02
CA VAL A 121 3.41 -0.53 7.60
C VAL A 121 3.37 0.63 6.62
N ALA A 122 2.71 1.71 6.99
CA ALA A 122 2.82 2.98 6.27
C ALA A 122 4.15 3.64 6.61
N TYR A 123 4.92 4.02 5.60
CA TYR A 123 6.23 4.62 5.80
C TYR A 123 6.37 5.89 4.98
N GLU A 124 6.63 7.02 5.66
CA GLU A 124 6.72 8.35 5.05
C GLU A 124 7.78 8.43 3.95
N LEU A 125 8.88 7.67 4.07
CA LEU A 125 9.89 7.61 3.00
C LEU A 125 9.37 7.00 1.69
N CYS A 126 8.16 6.43 1.65
CA CYS A 126 7.53 5.94 0.44
C CYS A 126 6.53 6.94 -0.17
N ARG A 127 6.30 8.11 0.46
CA ARG A 127 5.41 9.15 -0.06
C ARG A 127 5.92 9.64 -1.42
N GLU A 128 5.00 10.01 -2.32
CA GLU A 128 5.33 10.54 -3.63
C GLU A 128 5.96 11.95 -3.56
N ARG A 129 5.59 12.74 -2.55
CA ARG A 129 6.15 14.08 -2.26
C ARG A 129 6.31 14.25 -0.76
N MET A 130 7.52 14.50 -0.26
CA MET A 130 7.78 14.68 1.17
C MET A 130 7.16 15.99 1.69
N ILE A 131 6.53 15.94 2.87
CA ILE A 131 6.14 17.12 3.64
C ILE A 131 7.16 17.19 4.78
N GLU A 132 8.05 18.19 4.77
CA GLU A 132 9.16 18.23 5.73
C GLU A 132 8.81 18.94 7.06
N ASN A 133 7.68 19.63 7.19
CA ASN A 133 7.32 20.38 8.43
C ASN A 133 5.80 20.62 8.62
N GLU A 134 5.33 20.71 9.87
CA GLU A 134 3.97 21.20 10.24
C GLU A 134 3.80 22.71 9.96
N ASP A 135 4.88 23.49 9.99
CA ASP A 135 4.92 24.90 9.56
C ASP A 135 5.38 25.00 8.09
N ASP A 136 4.57 24.45 7.17
CA ASP A 136 4.93 24.27 5.76
C ASP A 136 5.07 25.61 4.99
N VAL A 137 6.26 26.21 5.04
CA VAL A 137 6.69 27.37 4.24
C VAL A 137 7.48 26.92 2.99
N TRP A 138 7.71 25.61 2.81
CA TRP A 138 8.62 25.05 1.79
C TRP A 138 8.01 24.01 0.85
N TRP A 139 6.70 23.75 0.93
CA TRP A 139 5.96 23.18 -0.19
C TRP A 139 6.23 24.00 -1.46
N LYS A 140 6.97 23.41 -2.39
CA LYS A 140 7.00 23.89 -3.77
C LYS A 140 5.96 23.08 -4.53
N SER A 141 4.86 23.73 -4.90
CA SER A 141 3.75 23.14 -5.66
C SER A 141 4.19 22.38 -6.91
N ASP A 142 5.32 22.77 -7.50
CA ASP A 142 5.65 22.48 -8.89
C ASP A 142 7.00 21.79 -9.14
N GLU A 143 7.79 21.48 -8.10
CA GLU A 143 9.10 20.81 -8.28
C GLU A 143 9.00 19.33 -7.89
N ARG A 144 9.10 18.43 -8.89
CA ARG A 144 9.25 16.98 -8.64
C ARG A 144 10.63 16.71 -8.06
N GLU A 145 10.73 15.76 -7.13
CA GLU A 145 12.02 15.21 -6.71
C GLU A 145 12.82 14.78 -7.95
N THR A 146 14.10 15.12 -7.93
CA THR A 146 15.07 14.67 -8.92
C THR A 146 15.33 13.17 -8.77
N TYR A 147 15.88 12.55 -9.81
CA TYR A 147 16.27 11.15 -9.74
C TYR A 147 17.30 10.86 -8.64
N ASP A 148 18.20 11.81 -8.36
CA ASP A 148 19.22 11.67 -7.31
C ASP A 148 18.57 11.67 -5.91
N GLU A 149 17.57 12.51 -5.68
CA GLU A 149 16.80 12.54 -4.42
C GLU A 149 16.00 11.24 -4.22
N ILE A 150 15.34 10.78 -5.28
CA ILE A 150 14.62 9.49 -5.28
C ILE A 150 15.60 8.34 -4.99
N GLN A 151 16.78 8.35 -5.61
CA GLN A 151 17.81 7.33 -5.38
C GLN A 151 18.31 7.35 -3.93
N ALA A 152 18.62 8.53 -3.38
CA ALA A 152 19.05 8.67 -2.00
C ALA A 152 18.00 8.13 -1.01
N ARG A 153 16.73 8.47 -1.25
CA ARG A 153 15.59 7.96 -0.45
C ARG A 153 15.42 6.44 -0.59
N THR A 154 15.56 5.90 -1.79
CA THR A 154 15.50 4.45 -2.04
C THR A 154 16.62 3.69 -1.31
N ILE A 155 17.85 4.23 -1.30
CA ILE A 155 18.96 3.63 -0.54
C ILE A 155 18.67 3.64 0.96
N LYS A 156 18.06 4.71 1.49
CA LYS A 156 17.65 4.79 2.89
C LYS A 156 16.57 3.76 3.23
N PHE A 157 15.59 3.57 2.35
CA PHE A 157 14.55 2.55 2.48
C PHE A 157 15.14 1.13 2.52
N LEU A 158 16.07 0.79 1.61
CA LEU A 158 16.67 -0.55 1.57
C LEU A 158 17.54 -0.91 2.79
N LYS A 159 17.90 0.08 3.62
CA LYS A 159 18.65 -0.11 4.86
C LYS A 159 17.76 -0.32 6.10
N TRP A 160 16.44 -0.20 5.95
CA TRP A 160 15.46 -0.51 7.00
C TRP A 160 15.42 -2.02 7.29
#